data_AF-A0A9Q0GU95-F1
#
_entry.id   AF-A0A9Q0GU95-F1
#
_cell.length_a   1.000
_cell.length_b   1.000
_cell.length_c   1.000
_cell.angle_alpha   90.00
_cell.angle_beta   90.00
_cell.angle_gamma   90.00
#
_symmetry.space_group_name_H-M   'P 1'
#
loop_
_entity.id
_entity.type
_entity.pdbx_description
1 polymer ?
#
loop_
_entity_poly.entity_id
_entity_poly.type
_entity_poly.pdbx_seq_one_letter_code
_entity_poly.pdbx_strand_id
1 'polypeptide(L)'
;MGTAKRTLCRFLDSKEFGHHVRLATHANFCNFLRSAGIDFYPLGGDPRVLARYMVRNKGFLPSAPGEISLQRKQMKAIIHSLLPACTELDMDIGAPFRAQAIIANPPPYGHAHVAEALGVPLHIFFTMP
;
A
#
# COMPACT_ATOMS: atom_id res chain seq x y z
N MET A 1 4.93 10.45 0.63
CA MET A 1 4.57 9.70 -0.59
C MET A 1 5.35 10.27 -1.75
N GLY A 2 6.04 9.46 -2.56
CA GLY A 2 6.78 9.94 -3.74
C GLY A 2 5.84 10.45 -4.84
N THR A 3 6.29 11.41 -5.64
CA THR A 3 5.54 12.01 -6.76
C THR A 3 5.05 10.96 -7.77
N ALA A 4 5.90 9.97 -8.09
CA ALA A 4 5.62 8.95 -9.09
C ALA A 4 4.36 8.10 -8.83
N LYS A 5 4.11 7.67 -7.58
CA LYS A 5 2.90 6.87 -7.26
C LYS A 5 1.61 7.65 -7.52
N ARG A 6 1.61 8.96 -7.20
CA ARG A 6 0.45 9.83 -7.47
C ARG A 6 0.27 10.09 -8.96
N THR A 7 1.36 10.32 -9.68
CA THR A 7 1.31 10.50 -11.14
C THR A 7 0.71 9.28 -11.81
N LEU A 8 1.11 8.07 -11.41
CA LEU A 8 0.54 6.83 -11.95
C LEU A 8 -0.95 6.71 -11.66
N CYS A 9 -1.41 6.98 -10.42
CA CYS A 9 -2.83 6.94 -10.10
C CYS A 9 -3.65 7.89 -10.98
N ARG A 10 -3.18 9.13 -11.16
CA ARG A 10 -3.87 10.12 -11.98
C ARG A 10 -3.84 9.79 -13.46
N PHE A 11 -2.77 9.17 -13.95
CA PHE A 11 -2.67 8.73 -15.33
C PHE A 11 -3.72 7.66 -15.63
N LEU A 12 -3.83 6.65 -14.76
CA LEU A 12 -4.79 5.55 -14.91
C LEU A 12 -6.26 6.01 -14.72
N ASP A 13 -6.50 6.98 -13.85
CA ASP A 13 -7.84 7.56 -13.59
C ASP A 13 -8.26 8.61 -14.63
N SER A 14 -7.35 9.05 -15.51
CA SER A 14 -7.66 10.07 -16.51
C SER A 14 -8.78 9.62 -17.45
N LYS A 15 -9.46 10.60 -18.09
CA LYS A 15 -10.54 10.33 -19.07
C LYS A 15 -10.14 9.40 -20.22
N GLU A 16 -8.85 9.33 -20.52
CA GLU A 16 -8.30 8.48 -21.59
C GLU A 16 -8.38 6.99 -21.23
N PHE A 17 -8.10 6.63 -19.96
CA PHE A 17 -8.08 5.24 -19.49
C PHE A 17 -9.33 4.86 -18.69
N GLY A 18 -9.89 5.80 -17.93
CA GLY A 18 -11.17 5.66 -17.21
C GLY A 18 -11.15 4.58 -16.12
N HIS A 19 -10.00 4.24 -15.56
CA HIS A 19 -9.92 3.24 -14.49
C HIS A 19 -10.29 3.84 -13.14
N HIS A 20 -11.04 3.10 -12.33
CA HIS A 20 -11.25 3.44 -10.93
C HIS A 20 -10.02 3.03 -10.11
N VAL A 21 -9.26 4.01 -9.60
CA VAL A 21 -7.99 3.77 -8.91
C VAL A 21 -8.08 4.09 -7.42
N ARG A 22 -7.85 3.08 -6.58
CA ARG A 22 -7.68 3.22 -5.13
C ARG A 22 -6.23 3.06 -4.74
N LEU A 23 -5.71 4.00 -3.94
CA LEU A 23 -4.36 3.94 -3.41
C LEU A 23 -4.36 3.49 -1.94
N ALA A 24 -3.81 2.29 -1.71
CA ALA A 24 -3.65 1.75 -0.37
C ALA A 24 -2.29 2.15 0.24
N THR A 25 -2.31 2.88 1.35
CA THR A 25 -1.09 3.26 2.10
C THR A 25 -1.41 3.58 3.56
N HIS A 26 -0.41 3.94 4.37
CA HIS A 26 -0.64 4.29 5.77
C HIS A 26 -1.57 5.49 5.94
N ALA A 27 -2.40 5.46 6.98
CA ALA A 27 -3.41 6.48 7.32
C ALA A 27 -2.87 7.92 7.38
N ASN A 28 -1.59 8.10 7.68
CA ASN A 28 -0.92 9.41 7.69
C ASN A 28 -1.01 10.16 6.35
N PHE A 29 -1.26 9.46 5.24
CA PHE A 29 -1.41 10.07 3.91
C PHE A 29 -2.86 10.32 3.49
N CYS A 30 -3.85 9.97 4.32
CA CYS A 30 -5.28 10.07 4.01
C CYS A 30 -5.66 11.48 3.51
N ASN A 31 -5.47 12.50 4.34
CA ASN A 31 -5.82 13.89 4.00
C ASN A 31 -5.14 14.36 2.71
N PHE A 32 -3.89 13.97 2.51
CA PHE A 32 -3.10 14.34 1.34
C PHE A 32 -3.60 13.71 0.04
N LEU A 33 -4.12 12.48 0.10
CA LEU A 33 -4.68 11.78 -1.05
C LEU A 33 -6.08 12.26 -1.37
N ARG A 34 -6.91 12.44 -0.34
CA ARG A 34 -8.25 13.01 -0.48
C ARG A 34 -8.22 14.43 -1.03
N SER A 35 -7.31 15.29 -0.57
CA SER A 35 -7.13 16.64 -1.14
C SER A 35 -6.68 16.61 -2.61
N ALA A 36 -6.13 15.48 -3.08
CA ALA A 36 -5.71 15.28 -4.45
C ALA A 36 -6.77 14.56 -5.32
N GLY A 37 -7.95 14.25 -4.75
CA GLY A 37 -9.04 13.53 -5.42
C GLY A 37 -8.75 12.05 -5.66
N ILE A 38 -7.89 11.42 -4.85
CA ILE A 38 -7.51 10.01 -5.02
C ILE A 38 -8.20 9.17 -3.95
N ASP A 39 -8.91 8.12 -4.38
CA ASP A 39 -9.52 7.14 -3.50
C ASP A 39 -8.47 6.42 -2.64
N PHE A 40 -8.82 6.14 -1.39
CA PHE A 40 -7.85 5.78 -0.37
C PHE A 40 -8.31 4.59 0.48
N TYR A 41 -7.37 3.73 0.84
CA TYR A 41 -7.58 2.71 1.88
C TYR A 41 -6.38 2.64 2.85
N PRO A 42 -6.61 2.62 4.18
CA PRO A 42 -5.55 2.60 5.15
C PRO A 42 -4.94 1.19 5.28
N LEU A 43 -3.66 1.08 4.96
CA LEU A 43 -2.87 -0.09 5.35
C LEU A 43 -2.45 0.01 6.83
N GLY A 44 -2.39 -1.15 7.48
CA GLY A 44 -1.92 -1.29 8.85
C GLY A 44 -0.42 -0.98 9.00
N GLY A 45 0.05 -1.04 10.24
CA GLY A 45 1.43 -0.72 10.61
C GLY A 45 1.70 0.79 10.70
N ASP A 46 2.73 1.16 11.47
CA ASP A 46 3.15 2.56 11.67
C ASP A 46 4.38 2.87 10.78
N PRO A 47 4.26 3.79 9.80
CA PRO A 47 5.36 4.16 8.92
C PRO A 47 6.57 4.73 9.68
N ARG A 48 6.37 5.33 10.87
CA ARG A 48 7.46 5.87 11.69
C ARG A 48 8.26 4.78 12.36
N VAL A 49 7.62 3.67 12.75
CA VAL A 49 8.31 2.51 13.31
C VAL A 49 9.14 1.83 12.22
N LEU A 50 8.55 1.64 11.04
CA LEU A 50 9.21 1.05 9.88
C LEU A 50 10.39 1.90 9.40
N ALA A 51 10.22 3.22 9.29
CA ALA A 51 11.31 4.12 8.90
C ALA A 51 12.45 4.13 9.93
N ARG A 52 12.12 4.16 11.23
CA ARG A 52 13.12 4.09 12.31
C ARG A 52 13.92 2.79 12.26
N TYR A 53 13.25 1.67 11.96
CA TYR A 53 13.92 0.39 11.78
C TYR A 53 14.92 0.46 10.61
N MET A 54 14.51 0.96 9.44
CA MET A 54 15.40 1.06 8.28
C MET A 54 16.62 1.96 8.52
N VAL A 55 16.45 3.08 9.24
CA VAL A 55 17.55 3.99 9.59
C VAL A 55 18.55 3.32 10.53
N ARG A 56 18.06 2.58 11.53
CA ARG A 56 18.93 1.88 12.51
C ARG A 56 19.69 0.71 11.91
N ASN A 57 19.06 0.00 10.98
CA ASN A 57 19.53 -1.27 10.44
C ASN A 57 20.25 -1.14 9.09
N LYS A 58 20.65 0.09 8.70
CA LYS A 58 21.27 0.42 7.40
C LYS A 58 20.61 -0.33 6.22
N GLY A 59 19.27 -0.36 6.22
CA GLY A 59 18.48 -1.23 5.34
C GLY A 59 17.69 -2.28 6.15
N PHE A 60 17.70 -3.53 5.68
CA PHE A 60 16.86 -4.61 6.22
C PHE A 60 17.60 -5.58 7.16
N LEU A 61 18.92 -5.42 7.36
CA LEU A 61 19.72 -6.35 8.16
C LEU A 61 19.42 -6.17 9.66
N PRO A 62 18.85 -7.17 10.34
CA PRO A 62 18.53 -7.03 11.76
C PRO A 62 19.82 -6.87 12.58
N SER A 63 19.92 -5.74 13.29
CA SER A 63 21.08 -5.38 14.11
C SER A 63 20.93 -5.84 15.57
N ALA A 64 19.70 -6.10 16.03
CA ALA A 64 19.42 -6.55 17.39
C ALA A 64 18.20 -7.50 17.49
N PRO A 65 18.27 -8.59 18.28
CA PRO A 65 17.18 -9.56 18.43
C PRO A 65 15.85 -8.96 18.93
N GLY A 66 15.90 -7.88 19.71
CA GLY A 66 14.73 -7.22 20.28
C GLY A 66 13.85 -6.46 19.27
N GLU A 67 14.38 -6.12 18.09
CA GLU A 67 13.63 -5.33 17.09
C GLU A 67 12.79 -6.22 16.14
N ILE A 68 13.11 -7.52 16.05
CA ILE A 68 12.46 -8.46 15.14
C ILE A 68 10.98 -8.66 15.49
N SER A 69 10.65 -8.76 16.78
CA SER A 69 9.27 -8.97 17.24
C SER A 69 8.37 -7.77 16.89
N LEU A 70 8.89 -6.55 17.10
CA LEU A 70 8.20 -5.32 16.73
C LEU A 70 8.03 -5.22 15.22
N GLN A 71 9.08 -5.52 14.44
CA GLN A 71 9.01 -5.48 12.98
C GLN A 71 8.02 -6.50 12.41
N ARG A 72 8.00 -7.73 12.95
CA ARG A 72 6.99 -8.75 12.59
C ARG A 72 5.58 -8.28 12.90
N LYS A 73 5.36 -7.59 14.03
CA LYS A 73 4.04 -7.01 14.36
C LYS A 73 3.61 -5.96 13.36
N GLN A 74 4.52 -5.07 12.94
CA GLN A 74 4.21 -4.07 11.91
C GLN A 74 3.89 -4.73 10.56
N MET A 75 4.71 -5.70 10.15
CA MET A 75 4.52 -6.41 8.89
C MET A 75 3.21 -7.20 8.87
N LYS A 76 2.89 -7.89 9.96
CA LYS A 76 1.62 -8.61 10.12
C LYS A 76 0.42 -7.68 9.95
N ALA A 77 0.46 -6.48 10.54
CA ALA A 77 -0.59 -5.49 10.38
C ALA A 77 -0.75 -5.01 8.93
N ILE A 78 0.36 -4.80 8.21
CA ILE A 78 0.32 -4.46 6.78
C ILE A 78 -0.32 -5.61 6.00
N ILE A 79 0.20 -6.83 6.11
CA ILE A 79 -0.24 -7.99 5.32
C ILE A 79 -1.73 -8.25 5.50
N HIS A 80 -2.23 -8.23 6.75
CA HIS A 80 -3.65 -8.46 7.02
C HIS A 80 -4.57 -7.33 6.51
N SER A 81 -4.04 -6.15 6.23
CA SER A 81 -4.82 -5.05 5.64
C SER A 81 -4.84 -5.05 4.10
N LEU A 82 -4.01 -5.87 3.44
CA LEU A 82 -3.90 -5.85 1.97
C LEU A 82 -5.14 -6.42 1.27
N LEU A 83 -5.65 -7.57 1.71
CA LEU A 83 -6.85 -8.16 1.09
C LEU A 83 -8.06 -7.23 1.25
N PRO A 84 -8.38 -6.72 2.47
CA PRO A 84 -9.44 -5.73 2.63
C PRO A 84 -9.27 -4.49 1.76
N ALA A 85 -8.04 -4.00 1.57
CA ALA A 85 -7.78 -2.86 0.68
C ALA A 85 -8.22 -3.10 -0.77
N CYS A 86 -8.21 -4.36 -1.21
CA CYS A 86 -8.59 -4.78 -2.55
C CYS A 86 -10.08 -5.13 -2.69
N THR A 87 -10.83 -5.36 -1.61
CA THR A 87 -12.18 -5.93 -1.67
C THR A 87 -13.24 -5.23 -0.83
N GLU A 88 -12.85 -4.46 0.18
CA GLU A 88 -13.81 -3.75 1.03
C GLU A 88 -14.34 -2.49 0.34
N LEU A 89 -15.53 -2.08 0.79
CA LEU A 89 -16.16 -0.85 0.34
C LEU A 89 -15.28 0.37 0.64
N ASP A 90 -15.52 1.46 -0.09
CA ASP A 90 -15.01 2.77 0.34
C ASP A 90 -15.53 3.09 1.76
N MET A 91 -14.62 3.48 2.65
CA MET A 91 -14.96 3.67 4.06
C MET A 91 -15.83 4.90 4.34
N ASP A 92 -15.87 5.89 3.44
CA ASP A 92 -16.66 7.10 3.65
C ASP A 92 -18.01 7.02 2.94
N ILE A 93 -18.00 6.62 1.66
CA ILE A 93 -19.20 6.64 0.80
C ILE A 93 -19.84 5.27 0.61
N GLY A 94 -19.21 4.19 1.08
CA GLY A 94 -19.74 2.83 0.94
C GLY A 94 -19.74 2.30 -0.49
N ALA A 95 -19.02 2.96 -1.41
CA ALA A 95 -18.96 2.54 -2.80
C ALA A 95 -18.29 1.16 -2.92
N PRO A 96 -18.86 0.22 -3.69
CA PRO A 96 -18.23 -1.06 -3.97
C PRO A 96 -16.86 -0.88 -4.61
N PHE A 97 -15.90 -1.69 -4.16
CA PHE A 97 -14.58 -1.73 -4.78
C PHE A 97 -14.09 -3.18 -4.83
N ARG A 98 -13.63 -3.59 -6.00
CA ARG A 98 -12.97 -4.87 -6.19
C ARG A 98 -11.82 -4.67 -7.17
N ALA A 99 -10.60 -4.87 -6.69
CA ALA A 99 -9.43 -4.77 -7.54
C ALA A 99 -9.50 -5.80 -8.68
N GLN A 100 -9.28 -5.33 -9.91
CA GLN A 100 -9.14 -6.17 -11.11
C GLN A 100 -7.67 -6.29 -11.57
N ALA A 101 -6.79 -5.49 -10.98
CA ALA A 101 -5.35 -5.56 -11.13
C ALA A 101 -4.71 -4.95 -9.87
N ILE A 102 -3.48 -5.35 -9.54
CA ILE A 102 -2.72 -4.81 -8.41
C ILE A 102 -1.41 -4.26 -8.93
N ILE A 103 -1.12 -2.99 -8.60
CA ILE A 103 0.21 -2.39 -8.79
C ILE A 103 0.80 -2.14 -7.40
N ALA A 104 1.90 -2.81 -7.09
CA ALA A 104 2.49 -2.77 -5.75
C ALA A 104 3.99 -2.48 -5.79
N ASN A 105 4.49 -1.86 -4.72
CA ASN A 105 5.92 -1.90 -4.43
C ASN A 105 6.26 -3.18 -3.63
N PRO A 106 7.52 -3.62 -3.58
CA PRO A 106 7.93 -4.81 -2.82
C PRO A 106 7.72 -4.77 -1.28
N PRO A 107 7.91 -3.63 -0.57
CA PRO A 107 7.91 -3.60 0.91
C PRO A 107 6.67 -4.11 1.68
N PRO A 108 5.44 -4.17 1.13
CA PRO A 108 4.29 -4.76 1.82
C PRO A 108 4.31 -6.29 1.90
N TYR A 109 5.12 -6.98 1.07
CA TYR A 109 5.34 -8.45 1.01
C TYR A 109 4.12 -9.37 0.81
N GLY A 110 2.88 -8.91 1.01
CA GLY A 110 1.67 -9.74 0.88
C GLY A 110 0.95 -9.66 -0.46
N HIS A 111 1.34 -8.74 -1.35
CA HIS A 111 0.63 -8.44 -2.59
C HIS A 111 0.52 -9.64 -3.55
N ALA A 112 1.54 -10.53 -3.59
CA ALA A 112 1.52 -11.73 -4.43
C ALA A 112 0.40 -12.70 -4.01
N HIS A 113 0.31 -12.99 -2.71
CA HIS A 113 -0.72 -13.86 -2.15
C HIS A 113 -2.13 -13.27 -2.34
N VAL A 114 -2.28 -11.95 -2.21
CA VAL A 114 -3.57 -11.29 -2.45
C VAL A 114 -3.96 -11.35 -3.93
N ALA A 115 -3.02 -11.11 -4.84
CA ALA A 115 -3.27 -11.21 -6.28
C ALA A 115 -3.65 -12.64 -6.70
N GLU A 116 -2.93 -13.63 -6.19
CA GLU A 116 -3.21 -15.05 -6.40
C GLU A 116 -4.61 -15.43 -5.87
N ALA A 117 -4.93 -15.06 -4.63
CA ALA A 117 -6.22 -15.35 -4.02
C ALA A 117 -7.40 -14.69 -4.76
N LEU A 118 -7.18 -13.52 -5.37
CA LEU A 118 -8.20 -12.80 -6.15
C LEU A 118 -8.24 -13.22 -7.63
N GLY A 119 -7.22 -13.93 -8.12
CA GLY A 119 -7.09 -14.30 -9.53
C GLY A 119 -6.86 -13.09 -10.46
N VAL A 120 -6.10 -12.08 -10.00
CA VAL A 120 -5.89 -10.82 -10.74
C VAL A 120 -4.40 -10.58 -11.07
N PRO A 121 -4.09 -9.86 -12.17
CA PRO A 121 -2.71 -9.53 -12.51
C PRO A 121 -2.04 -8.67 -11.44
N LEU A 122 -0.75 -8.93 -11.20
CA LEU A 122 0.13 -8.18 -10.31
C LEU A 122 1.29 -7.58 -11.10
N HIS A 123 1.45 -6.26 -11.01
CA HIS A 123 2.62 -5.56 -11.50
C HIS A 123 3.42 -4.99 -10.33
N ILE A 124 4.69 -5.40 -10.22
CA ILE A 124 5.60 -4.85 -9.22
C ILE A 124 6.32 -3.64 -9.79
N PHE A 125 6.12 -2.48 -9.17
CA PHE A 125 6.71 -1.21 -9.56
C PHE A 125 7.37 -0.55 -8.36
N PHE A 126 8.65 -0.22 -8.49
CA PHE A 126 9.42 0.45 -7.45
C PHE A 126 10.23 1.61 -8.03
N THR A 127 10.11 2.77 -7.40
CA THR A 127 10.67 4.04 -7.90
C THR A 127 11.99 4.40 -7.24
N MET A 128 12.49 3.55 -6.36
CA MET A 128 13.82 3.67 -5.78
C MET A 128 14.70 2.57 -6.39
N PRO A 129 15.95 2.89 -6.77
CA PRO A 129 16.89 1.91 -7.30
C PRO A 129 17.27 0.85 -6.27
#